data_AF-A0A497RNH9-F1
#
_entry.id   AF-A0A497RNH9-F1
#
_cell.length_a   1.000
_cell.length_b   1.000
_cell.length_c   1.000
_cell.angle_alpha   90.00
_cell.angle_beta   90.00
_cell.angle_gamma   90.00
#
_symmetry.space_group_name_H-M   'P 1'
#
loop_
_entity.id
_entity.type
_entity.pdbx_description
1 polymer ?
#
loop_
_entity_poly.entity_id
_entity_poly.type
_entity_poly.pdbx_seq_one_letter_code
_entity_poly.pdbx_strand_id
1 'polypeptide(L)' 'IDFHIIDLLTKFGLIKKPKTLGKKKYLEIEKILKGLSEKLNISPARLDLYLWYIETGKILK' A
#
# COMPACT_ATOMS: atom_id res chain seq x y z
N ILE A 1 8.53 -1.21 0.82
CA ILE A 1 7.35 -1.60 0.00
C ILE A 1 7.64 -2.98 -0.51
N ASP A 2 6.96 -3.95 0.07
CA ASP A 2 7.02 -5.34 -0.38
C ASP A 2 6.07 -5.58 -1.54
N PHE A 3 6.22 -6.74 -2.18
CA PHE A 3 5.29 -7.20 -3.22
C PHE A 3 3.84 -7.27 -2.71
N HIS A 4 3.61 -7.50 -1.40
CA HIS A 4 2.26 -7.49 -0.83
C HIS A 4 1.56 -6.13 -1.01
N ILE A 5 2.26 -5.00 -0.82
CA ILE A 5 1.68 -3.66 -0.98
C ILE A 5 1.34 -3.42 -2.45
N ILE A 6 2.19 -3.87 -3.36
CA ILE A 6 1.98 -3.71 -4.80
C ILE A 6 0.78 -4.53 -5.26
N ASP A 7 0.67 -5.77 -4.81
CA ASP A 7 -0.47 -6.63 -5.13
C ASP A 7 -1.76 -6.04 -4.55
N LEU A 8 -1.71 -5.56 -3.30
CA LEU A 8 -2.82 -4.90 -2.64
C LEU A 8 -3.28 -3.63 -3.36
N LEU A 9 -2.36 -2.73 -3.69
CA LEU A 9 -2.67 -1.50 -4.42
C LEU A 9 -3.22 -1.81 -5.82
N THR A 10 -2.73 -2.89 -6.45
CA THR A 10 -3.27 -3.37 -7.72
C THR A 10 -4.69 -3.91 -7.56
N LYS A 11 -4.94 -4.66 -6.48
CA LYS A 11 -6.23 -5.28 -6.16
C LYS A 11 -7.32 -4.25 -5.82
N PHE A 12 -6.96 -3.16 -5.13
CA PHE A 12 -7.85 -2.02 -4.92
C PHE A 12 -7.97 -1.10 -6.15
N GLY A 13 -7.23 -1.37 -7.23
CA GLY A 13 -7.23 -0.53 -8.43
C GLY A 13 -6.57 0.85 -8.23
N LEU A 14 -5.79 1.03 -7.16
CA LEU A 14 -5.05 2.26 -6.87
C LEU A 14 -3.85 2.44 -7.81
N ILE A 15 -3.23 1.33 -8.22
CA ILE A 15 -2.16 1.31 -9.22
C ILE A 15 -2.41 0.22 -10.26
N LYS A 16 -1.87 0.40 -11.46
CA LYS A 16 -1.85 -0.65 -12.47
C LYS A 16 -0.63 -1.55 -12.24
N LYS A 17 -0.81 -2.87 -12.29
CA LYS A 17 0.26 -3.87 -12.05
C LYS A 17 1.52 -3.50 -12.85
N PRO A 18 2.61 -3.06 -12.21
CA PRO A 18 3.80 -2.67 -12.93
C PRO A 18 4.51 -3.93 -13.43
N LYS A 19 4.88 -3.97 -14.72
CA LYS A 19 5.77 -5.02 -15.26
C LYS A 19 7.18 -4.95 -14.67
N THR A 20 7.58 -3.79 -14.17
CA THR A 20 8.91 -3.56 -13.58
C THR A 20 8.82 -2.52 -12.47
N LEU A 21 9.41 -2.84 -11.31
CA LEU A 21 9.50 -1.93 -10.17
C LEU A 21 10.72 -1.02 -10.32
N GLY A 22 10.62 -0.05 -11.22
CA GLY A 22 11.62 1.01 -11.32
C GLY A 22 11.51 1.99 -10.13
N LYS A 23 12.60 2.70 -9.83
CA LYS A 23 12.67 3.72 -8.77
C LYS A 23 11.52 4.73 -8.83
N LYS A 24 11.10 5.13 -10.04
CA LYS A 24 9.97 6.05 -10.26
C LYS A 24 8.64 5.47 -9.75
N LYS A 25 8.36 4.20 -10.06
CA LYS A 25 7.16 3.49 -9.60
C LYS A 25 7.13 3.37 -8.07
N TYR A 26 8.29 3.07 -7.50
CA TYR A 26 8.45 2.96 -6.05
C TYR A 26 8.12 4.30 -5.35
N LEU A 27 8.64 5.41 -5.86
CA LEU A 27 8.32 6.76 -5.35
C LEU A 27 6.86 7.15 -5.53
N GLU A 28 6.21 6.75 -6.64
CA GLU A 28 4.77 6.97 -6.83
C GLU A 28 3.95 6.24 -5.78
N ILE A 29 4.25 4.96 -5.54
CA ILE A 29 3.57 4.15 -4.53
C ILE A 29 3.78 4.74 -3.14
N GLU A 30 5.00 5.12 -2.82
CA GLU A 30 5.35 5.72 -1.53
C GLU A 30 4.60 7.05 -1.30
N LYS A 31 4.46 7.88 -2.35
CA LYS A 31 3.64 9.10 -2.28
C LYS A 31 2.17 8.81 -2.03
N ILE A 32 1.60 7.79 -2.68
CA ILE A 32 0.19 7.40 -2.48
C ILE A 32 -0.02 6.92 -1.03
N LEU A 33 0.85 6.04 -0.54
CA LEU A 33 0.80 5.55 0.84
C LEU A 33 0.98 6.68 1.85
N LYS A 34 1.93 7.59 1.59
CA LYS A 34 2.15 8.75 2.45
C LYS A 34 0.93 9.66 2.49
N GLY A 35 0.35 9.99 1.33
CA GLY A 35 -0.87 10.80 1.26
C GLY A 35 -2.07 10.13 1.95
N LEU A 36 -2.20 8.81 1.85
CA LEU A 36 -3.20 8.05 2.61
C LEU A 36 -2.96 8.14 4.12
N SER A 37 -1.72 7.95 4.56
CA SER A 37 -1.34 8.02 5.98
C SER A 37 -1.60 9.42 6.57
N GLU A 38 -1.28 10.48 5.82
CA GLU A 38 -1.54 11.87 6.20
C GLU A 38 -3.04 12.16 6.27
N LYS A 39 -3.81 11.70 5.28
CA LYS A 39 -5.27 11.90 5.23
C LYS A 39 -6.00 11.19 6.38
N LEU A 40 -5.50 10.02 6.77
CA LEU A 40 -6.02 9.23 7.89
C LEU A 40 -5.41 9.63 9.24
N ASN A 41 -4.40 10.51 9.25
CA ASN A 41 -3.65 10.91 10.43
C ASN A 41 -3.09 9.73 11.23
N ILE A 42 -2.63 8.70 10.52
CA ILE A 42 -2.03 7.48 11.09
C ILE A 42 -0.61 7.30 10.60
N SER A 43 0.20 6.57 11.37
CA SER A 43 1.54 6.19 10.93
C SER A 43 1.46 5.23 9.73
N PRO A 44 2.42 5.27 8.80
CA PRO A 44 2.51 4.32 7.68
C PRO A 44 2.43 2.87 8.15
N ALA A 45 3.10 2.54 9.26
CA ALA A 45 3.05 1.19 9.85
C ALA A 45 1.63 0.76 10.29
N ARG A 46 0.79 1.69 10.76
CA ARG A 46 -0.62 1.41 11.06
C ARG A 46 -1.43 1.28 9.78
N LEU A 47 -1.16 2.11 8.78
CA LEU A 47 -1.79 2.00 7.48
C LEU A 47 -1.53 0.63 6.86
N ASP A 48 -0.30 0.12 6.94
CA ASP A 48 0.07 -1.24 6.50
C ASP A 48 -0.78 -2.33 7.18
N LEU A 49 -0.95 -2.22 8.50
CA LEU A 49 -1.80 -3.13 9.28
C LEU A 49 -3.28 -3.06 8.87
N TYR A 50 -3.79 -1.85 8.63
CA TYR A 50 -5.15 -1.64 8.14
C TYR A 50 -5.35 -2.21 6.72
N LEU A 51 -4.39 -1.94 5.85
CA LEU A 51 -4.34 -2.44 4.48
C LEU A 51 -4.37 -3.97 4.45
N TRP A 52 -3.57 -4.61 5.32
CA TRP A 52 -3.59 -6.05 5.52
C TRP A 52 -4.93 -6.58 6.03
N TYR A 53 -5.53 -5.88 7.00
CA TYR A 53 -6.84 -6.24 7.53
C TYR A 53 -7.93 -6.19 6.46
N ILE A 54 -7.94 -5.18 5.59
CA ILE A 54 -8.92 -5.09 4.49
C ILE A 54 -8.67 -6.21 3.46
N GLU A 55 -7.42 -6.61 3.23
CA GLU A 55 -7.09 -7.70 2.30
C GLU A 55 -7.56 -9.08 2.78
N THR A 56 -7.28 -9.40 4.04
CA THR A 56 -7.42 -10.76 4.57
C THR A 56 -8.65 -10.92 5.47
N GLY A 57 -9.25 -9.83 5.92
CA GLY A 57 -10.28 -9.81 6.95
C GLY A 57 -9.79 -10.33 8.30
N LYS A 58 -8.48 -10.57 8.46
CA LYS A 58 -7.86 -11.18 9.64
C LYS A 58 -6.76 -10.26 10.16
N ILE A 59 -6.87 -9.87 11.43
CA ILE A 59 -5.74 -9.30 12.16
C ILE A 59 -4.88 -10.51 12.56
N LEU A 60 -3.72 -10.67 11.92
CA LEU A 60 -2.70 -11.59 12.44
C LEU A 60 -2.22 -11.01 13.78
N LYS A 61 -2.49 -11.75 14.86
CA LYS A 61 -1.98 -11.51 16.21
C LYS A 61 -1.05 -12.65 16.57
#